data_AF-A0AAI8YUV0-F1
#
_entry.id   AF-A0AAI8YUV0-F1
#
_cell.length_a   1.000
_cell.length_b   1.000
_cell.length_c   1.000
_cell.angle_alpha   90.00
_cell.angle_beta   90.00
_cell.angle_gamma   90.00
#
_symmetry.space_group_name_H-M   'P 1'
#
loop_
_entity.id
_entity.type
_entity.pdbx_description
1 polymer ?
#
loop_
_entity_poly.entity_id
_entity_poly.type
_entity_poly.pdbx_seq_one_letter_code
_entity_poly.pdbx_strand_id
1 'polypeptide(L)'
;MYIQTFKNTTGGQFSMLPLIQNPTQLTHLYLAALHINDDPNNINLNDDNPNSTVWNTMWNEAAQVQAQGVKVMFMMGGAAAGSYPRLCGGSKGTAVNMTYYMPLYYTIKYHNIDGLNLDIEEQVVYQCPLALLQQLNKDFGPNFILTMSPVASELQPSGSGLGGFSYKTLDSKATASSKPAGKLINWFNAQFYNGWGDASSTSGYTSIIKNGYAANRVAMGILDSPNDGGSGFYPIATYQKTIKSLRSTYGTSFGDVVGWEYWDAGIKDNDTYPYQWTQTIGTASFNKRDVEDEEEDAELVERQIPSLTPAGDPTSYGPSPWPALASKLVGAGVLQIAAVRALNISNGDLHGALGVLGLPTNLLGG
;
A
#
# COMPACT_ATOMS: atom_id res chain seq x y z
N MET A 1 6.73 -7.32 0.55
CA MET A 1 6.57 -7.60 -0.88
C MET A 1 5.20 -8.17 -1.13
N TYR A 2 4.44 -7.65 -2.11
CA TYR A 2 3.15 -8.22 -2.51
C TYR A 2 3.31 -9.33 -3.55
N ILE A 3 2.45 -10.35 -3.46
CA ILE A 3 2.29 -11.41 -4.46
C ILE A 3 0.79 -11.55 -4.71
N GLN A 4 0.32 -11.01 -5.84
CA GLN A 4 -1.04 -11.17 -6.36
C GLN A 4 -1.03 -12.09 -7.58
N THR A 5 -0.06 -11.93 -8.48
CA THR A 5 0.08 -12.79 -9.65
C THR A 5 0.88 -14.04 -9.31
N PHE A 6 0.18 -15.16 -9.10
CA PHE A 6 0.79 -16.48 -8.82
C PHE A 6 1.22 -17.23 -10.09
N LYS A 7 1.68 -16.50 -11.10
CA LYS A 7 2.28 -17.04 -12.33
C LYS A 7 3.57 -16.28 -12.62
N ASN A 8 4.53 -16.94 -13.26
CA ASN A 8 5.73 -16.24 -13.74
C ASN A 8 5.44 -15.50 -15.07
N THR A 9 6.40 -14.71 -15.54
CA THR A 9 6.28 -13.92 -16.78
C THR A 9 6.08 -14.73 -18.06
N THR A 10 6.31 -16.04 -18.03
CA THR A 10 6.04 -16.97 -19.15
C THR A 10 4.72 -17.72 -18.99
N GLY A 11 3.90 -17.37 -17.98
CA GLY A 11 2.63 -18.03 -17.65
C GLY A 11 2.76 -19.37 -16.90
N GLY A 12 3.98 -19.75 -16.53
CA GLY A 12 4.27 -20.94 -15.74
C GLY A 12 4.07 -20.74 -14.24
N GLN A 13 4.39 -21.78 -13.47
CA GLN A 13 4.23 -21.73 -12.02
C GLN A 13 5.18 -20.71 -11.38
N PHE A 14 4.62 -19.91 -10.49
CA PHE A 14 5.33 -18.96 -9.65
C PHE A 14 5.98 -19.65 -8.43
N SER A 15 7.09 -19.09 -7.93
CA SER A 15 7.73 -19.50 -6.68
C SER A 15 8.22 -18.31 -5.87
N MET A 16 7.93 -18.30 -4.56
CA MET A 16 8.41 -17.31 -3.60
C MET A 16 9.73 -17.72 -2.93
N LEU A 17 10.19 -18.96 -3.10
CA LEU A 17 11.43 -19.44 -2.47
C LEU A 17 12.69 -18.64 -2.85
N PRO A 18 12.85 -18.13 -4.09
CA PRO A 18 14.01 -17.29 -4.42
C PRO A 18 14.17 -16.07 -3.51
N LEU A 19 13.09 -15.57 -2.91
CA LEU A 19 13.16 -14.45 -1.97
C LEU A 19 13.89 -14.80 -0.67
N ILE A 20 13.85 -16.06 -0.23
CA ILE A 20 14.52 -16.52 1.00
C ILE A 20 15.81 -17.28 0.73
N GLN A 21 16.00 -17.77 -0.50
CA GLN A 21 17.22 -18.46 -0.93
C GLN A 21 18.32 -17.51 -1.37
N ASN A 22 17.98 -16.25 -1.63
CA ASN A 22 18.90 -15.17 -1.96
C ASN A 22 18.86 -14.10 -0.86
N PRO A 23 19.92 -13.27 -0.71
CA PRO A 23 20.02 -12.30 0.38
C PRO A 23 19.17 -11.05 0.10
N THR A 24 17.86 -11.23 0.00
CA THR A 24 16.92 -10.14 -0.32
C THR A 24 16.60 -9.24 0.87
N GLN A 25 16.88 -9.70 2.09
CA GLN A 25 16.50 -9.04 3.34
C GLN A 25 14.99 -8.86 3.51
N LEU A 26 14.20 -9.72 2.85
CA LEU A 26 12.75 -9.75 2.95
C LEU A 26 12.29 -9.98 4.40
N THR A 27 11.30 -9.19 4.84
CA THR A 27 10.71 -9.31 6.19
C THR A 27 9.26 -9.77 6.17
N HIS A 28 8.47 -9.34 5.16
CA HIS A 28 7.04 -9.62 5.06
C HIS A 28 6.63 -9.93 3.61
N LEU A 29 5.84 -10.98 3.42
CA LEU A 29 5.08 -11.26 2.20
C LEU A 29 3.59 -11.05 2.43
N TYR A 30 2.92 -10.48 1.43
CA TYR A 30 1.48 -10.32 1.39
C TYR A 30 0.93 -11.13 0.22
N LEU A 31 0.24 -12.23 0.54
CA LEU A 31 -0.52 -13.02 -0.44
C LEU A 31 -1.80 -12.27 -0.75
N ALA A 32 -1.95 -11.86 -2.01
CA ALA A 32 -3.01 -10.99 -2.47
C ALA A 32 -3.77 -11.62 -3.66
N ALA A 33 -4.98 -11.19 -3.97
CA ALA A 33 -5.89 -10.48 -3.09
C ALA A 33 -6.93 -11.46 -2.53
N LEU A 34 -7.16 -11.41 -1.22
CA LEU A 34 -8.24 -12.16 -0.59
C LEU A 34 -9.56 -11.37 -0.76
N HIS A 35 -10.59 -12.01 -1.29
CA HIS A 35 -11.89 -11.40 -1.54
C HIS A 35 -12.99 -12.10 -0.75
N ILE A 36 -13.85 -11.30 -0.14
CA ILE A 36 -15.09 -11.75 0.50
C ILE A 36 -16.20 -11.53 -0.50
N ASN A 37 -16.75 -12.62 -1.06
CA ASN A 37 -17.79 -12.56 -2.09
C ASN A 37 -19.19 -12.46 -1.47
N ASP A 38 -20.22 -12.38 -2.31
CA ASP A 38 -21.62 -12.23 -1.87
C ASP A 38 -22.12 -13.40 -1.03
N ASP A 39 -21.73 -14.63 -1.37
CA ASP A 39 -21.91 -15.78 -0.48
C ASP A 39 -20.86 -15.70 0.65
N PRO A 40 -21.29 -15.62 1.92
CA PRO A 40 -20.39 -15.53 3.06
C PRO A 40 -19.34 -16.65 3.14
N ASN A 41 -19.66 -17.85 2.65
CA ASN A 41 -18.73 -18.99 2.67
C ASN A 41 -17.81 -19.02 1.45
N ASN A 42 -18.02 -18.15 0.46
CA ASN A 42 -17.21 -18.07 -0.73
C ASN A 42 -16.12 -17.01 -0.56
N ILE A 43 -15.03 -17.38 0.10
CA ILE A 43 -13.81 -16.58 0.13
C ILE A 43 -12.87 -17.08 -0.96
N ASN A 44 -12.33 -16.16 -1.76
CA ASN A 44 -11.33 -16.48 -2.76
C ASN A 44 -10.01 -15.78 -2.45
N LEU A 45 -8.89 -16.44 -2.78
CA LEU A 45 -7.63 -15.79 -3.08
C LEU A 45 -7.60 -15.63 -4.60
N ASN A 46 -7.68 -14.40 -5.10
CA ASN A 46 -8.01 -14.09 -6.49
C ASN A 46 -9.31 -14.81 -6.92
N ASP A 47 -9.21 -15.77 -7.83
CA ASP A 47 -10.35 -16.43 -8.44
C ASP A 47 -10.74 -17.76 -7.75
N ASP A 48 -9.86 -18.32 -6.92
CA ASP A 48 -10.03 -19.65 -6.35
C ASP A 48 -10.12 -19.62 -4.82
N ASN A 49 -10.89 -20.57 -4.25
CA ASN A 49 -10.93 -20.73 -2.80
C ASN A 49 -9.52 -21.00 -2.23
N PRO A 50 -9.11 -20.40 -1.11
CA PRO A 50 -7.79 -20.62 -0.50
C PRO A 50 -7.45 -22.08 -0.18
N ASN A 51 -8.46 -22.95 0.01
CA ASN A 51 -8.28 -24.39 0.23
C ASN A 51 -8.22 -25.22 -1.06
N SER A 52 -8.33 -24.60 -2.23
CA SER A 52 -8.22 -25.27 -3.53
C SER A 52 -6.82 -25.82 -3.72
N THR A 53 -6.72 -26.98 -4.40
CA THR A 53 -5.44 -27.66 -4.66
C THR A 53 -4.51 -26.87 -5.58
N VAL A 54 -5.04 -25.88 -6.32
CA VAL A 54 -4.24 -24.94 -7.13
C VAL A 54 -3.24 -24.17 -6.27
N TRP A 55 -3.53 -23.99 -4.98
CA TRP A 55 -2.69 -23.27 -4.02
C TRP A 55 -1.70 -24.15 -3.26
N ASN A 56 -1.69 -25.48 -3.49
CA ASN A 56 -0.85 -26.40 -2.70
C ASN A 56 0.63 -26.03 -2.71
N THR A 57 1.19 -25.70 -3.88
CA THR A 57 2.60 -25.27 -3.97
C THR A 57 2.83 -23.96 -3.21
N MET A 58 1.94 -22.98 -3.40
CA MET A 58 2.04 -21.69 -2.71
C MET A 58 2.03 -21.88 -1.19
N TRP A 59 1.13 -22.72 -0.66
CA TRP A 59 1.06 -23.01 0.78
C TRP A 59 2.29 -23.75 1.31
N ASN A 60 2.82 -24.71 0.55
CA ASN A 60 4.07 -25.40 0.91
C ASN A 60 5.27 -24.43 0.95
N GLU A 61 5.31 -23.45 0.06
CA GLU A 61 6.37 -22.44 0.06
C GLU A 61 6.16 -21.39 1.16
N ALA A 62 4.92 -20.97 1.44
CA ALA A 62 4.59 -20.07 2.53
C ALA A 62 5.09 -20.61 3.88
N ALA A 63 4.90 -21.91 4.14
CA ALA A 63 5.42 -22.56 5.35
C ALA A 63 6.96 -22.51 5.43
N GLN A 64 7.66 -22.67 4.31
CA GLN A 64 9.14 -22.55 4.26
C GLN A 64 9.59 -21.11 4.49
N VAL A 65 8.88 -20.14 3.93
CA VAL A 65 9.13 -18.71 4.14
C VAL A 65 8.95 -18.34 5.61
N GLN A 66 7.86 -18.78 6.23
CA GLN A 66 7.63 -18.60 7.67
C GLN A 66 8.73 -19.25 8.53
N ALA A 67 9.21 -20.44 8.14
CA ALA A 67 10.30 -21.13 8.85
C ALA A 67 11.64 -20.36 8.78
N GLN A 68 11.84 -19.48 7.79
CA GLN A 68 12.98 -18.56 7.72
C GLN A 68 12.76 -17.24 8.49
N GLY A 69 11.65 -17.12 9.24
CA GLY A 69 11.34 -15.96 10.07
C GLY A 69 10.68 -14.79 9.33
N VAL A 70 10.44 -14.91 8.02
CA VAL A 70 9.66 -13.94 7.25
C VAL A 70 8.18 -14.11 7.58
N LYS A 71 7.46 -13.00 7.73
CA LYS A 71 6.02 -13.03 8.01
C LYS A 71 5.22 -13.21 6.73
N VAL A 72 4.26 -14.13 6.75
CA VAL A 72 3.34 -14.35 5.63
C VAL A 72 1.96 -13.87 6.04
N MET A 73 1.50 -12.84 5.34
CA MET A 73 0.23 -12.15 5.60
C MET A 73 -0.70 -12.33 4.40
N PHE A 74 -2.00 -12.17 4.62
CA PHE A 74 -2.92 -11.87 3.52
C PHE A 74 -2.99 -10.36 3.29
N MET A 75 -3.25 -9.97 2.05
CA MET A 75 -3.89 -8.69 1.73
C MET A 75 -5.32 -8.98 1.28
N MET A 76 -6.28 -8.22 1.82
CA MET A 76 -7.70 -8.37 1.54
C MET A 76 -8.26 -7.12 0.86
N GLY A 77 -9.19 -7.30 -0.07
CA GLY A 77 -9.83 -6.22 -0.82
C GLY A 77 -9.04 -5.86 -2.07
N GLY A 78 -8.49 -4.64 -2.11
CA GLY A 78 -7.88 -4.05 -3.30
C GLY A 78 -8.90 -3.56 -4.32
N ALA A 79 -8.45 -3.40 -5.56
CA ALA A 79 -9.25 -2.82 -6.66
C ALA A 79 -10.59 -3.54 -6.93
N ALA A 80 -10.68 -4.85 -6.66
CA ALA A 80 -11.94 -5.59 -6.73
C ALA A 80 -12.80 -5.31 -5.49
N ALA A 81 -13.76 -4.39 -5.63
CA ALA A 81 -14.61 -3.92 -4.54
C ALA A 81 -15.59 -4.97 -3.98
N GLY A 82 -16.08 -4.70 -2.77
CA GLY A 82 -17.20 -5.36 -2.12
C GLY A 82 -16.85 -6.08 -0.82
N SER A 83 -15.55 -6.31 -0.54
CA SER A 83 -15.14 -7.05 0.66
C SER A 83 -15.49 -6.30 1.95
N TYR A 84 -15.25 -4.98 1.99
CA TYR A 84 -15.45 -4.19 3.21
C TYR A 84 -16.91 -3.94 3.54
N PRO A 85 -17.78 -3.50 2.61
CA PRO A 85 -19.21 -3.34 2.86
C PRO A 85 -19.86 -4.61 3.43
N ARG A 86 -19.45 -5.80 2.97
CA ARG A 86 -19.95 -7.10 3.47
C ARG A 86 -19.53 -7.35 4.92
N LEU A 87 -18.32 -6.96 5.30
CA LEU A 87 -17.82 -7.03 6.68
C LEU A 87 -18.39 -5.93 7.60
N CYS A 88 -18.87 -4.81 7.06
CA CYS A 88 -19.48 -3.75 7.84
C CYS A 88 -20.82 -4.21 8.42
N GLY A 89 -20.92 -4.29 9.75
CA GLY A 89 -22.13 -4.65 10.48
C GLY A 89 -22.64 -3.54 11.41
N GLY A 90 -23.86 -3.72 11.90
CA GLY A 90 -24.50 -2.78 12.84
C GLY A 90 -24.85 -1.42 12.23
N SER A 91 -25.49 -0.57 13.03
CA SER A 91 -25.88 0.77 12.58
C SER A 91 -24.64 1.61 12.26
N LYS A 92 -24.52 2.06 11.01
CA LYS A 92 -23.37 2.85 10.52
C LYS A 92 -22.01 2.14 10.66
N GLY A 93 -21.97 0.80 10.53
CA GLY A 93 -20.71 0.06 10.51
C GLY A 93 -19.99 -0.04 11.86
N THR A 94 -20.70 0.14 12.98
CA THR A 94 -20.08 0.11 14.33
C THR A 94 -19.80 -1.30 14.86
N ALA A 95 -20.12 -2.33 14.09
CA ALA A 95 -19.85 -3.72 14.42
C ALA A 95 -19.31 -4.46 13.19
N VAL A 96 -18.81 -5.68 13.40
CA VAL A 96 -18.45 -6.58 12.31
C VAL A 96 -19.66 -7.45 11.97
N ASN A 97 -19.92 -7.65 10.69
CA ASN A 97 -20.89 -8.63 10.23
C ASN A 97 -20.32 -10.04 10.40
N MET A 98 -20.73 -10.72 11.48
CA MET A 98 -20.19 -12.02 11.86
C MET A 98 -20.43 -13.12 10.81
N THR A 99 -21.46 -12.99 9.97
CA THR A 99 -21.74 -13.94 8.91
C THR A 99 -20.61 -14.01 7.88
N TYR A 100 -20.04 -12.86 7.49
CA TYR A 100 -18.89 -12.80 6.57
C TYR A 100 -17.54 -12.92 7.29
N TYR A 101 -17.47 -12.47 8.54
CA TYR A 101 -16.22 -12.51 9.30
C TYR A 101 -15.82 -13.91 9.76
N MET A 102 -16.77 -14.77 10.15
CA MET A 102 -16.41 -16.11 10.65
C MET A 102 -15.67 -16.97 9.61
N PRO A 103 -16.09 -17.01 8.34
CA PRO A 103 -15.32 -17.66 7.28
C PRO A 103 -13.91 -17.08 7.14
N LEU A 104 -13.75 -15.75 7.16
CA LEU A 104 -12.43 -15.10 7.13
C LEU A 104 -11.56 -15.54 8.31
N TYR A 105 -12.11 -15.53 9.52
CA TYR A 105 -11.42 -15.98 10.73
C TYR A 105 -10.91 -17.42 10.58
N TYR A 106 -11.74 -18.34 10.09
CA TYR A 106 -11.33 -19.73 9.89
C TYR A 106 -10.29 -19.88 8.78
N THR A 107 -10.39 -19.13 7.68
CA THR A 107 -9.37 -19.11 6.62
C THR A 107 -8.01 -18.65 7.15
N ILE A 108 -7.95 -17.53 7.88
CA ILE A 108 -6.71 -17.02 8.49
C ILE A 108 -6.11 -18.08 9.43
N LYS A 109 -6.95 -18.68 10.28
CA LYS A 109 -6.51 -19.68 11.27
C LYS A 109 -6.03 -20.97 10.62
N TYR A 110 -6.73 -21.47 9.60
CA TYR A 110 -6.41 -22.72 8.92
C TYR A 110 -5.06 -22.64 8.20
N HIS A 111 -4.78 -21.51 7.54
CA HIS A 111 -3.53 -21.30 6.80
C HIS A 111 -2.38 -20.73 7.66
N ASN A 112 -2.57 -20.60 8.98
CA ASN A 112 -1.56 -20.11 9.92
C ASN A 112 -0.92 -18.76 9.49
N ILE A 113 -1.77 -17.82 9.07
CA ILE A 113 -1.34 -16.52 8.57
C ILE A 113 -0.89 -15.60 9.72
N ASP A 114 0.23 -14.90 9.54
CA ASP A 114 0.83 -14.03 10.58
C ASP A 114 0.08 -12.69 10.77
N GLY A 115 -0.68 -12.27 9.76
CA GLY A 115 -1.37 -10.99 9.77
C GLY A 115 -2.26 -10.71 8.57
N LEU A 116 -2.99 -9.60 8.64
CA LEU A 116 -3.91 -9.15 7.60
C LEU A 116 -3.63 -7.69 7.24
N ASN A 117 -3.42 -7.44 5.96
CA ASN A 117 -3.38 -6.11 5.37
C ASN A 117 -4.76 -5.74 4.82
N LEU A 118 -5.35 -4.67 5.35
CA LEU A 118 -6.61 -4.11 4.87
C LEU A 118 -6.34 -3.08 3.78
N ASP A 119 -6.41 -3.50 2.52
CA ASP A 119 -6.36 -2.61 1.36
C ASP A 119 -7.77 -2.19 0.94
N ILE A 120 -8.19 -1.00 1.38
CA ILE A 120 -9.57 -0.50 1.23
C ILE A 120 -9.63 0.48 0.05
N GLU A 121 -10.00 -0.03 -1.12
CA GLU A 121 -10.18 0.77 -2.33
C GLU A 121 -11.64 1.06 -2.67
N GLU A 122 -12.50 1.05 -1.65
CA GLU A 122 -13.93 1.28 -1.76
C GLU A 122 -14.44 2.16 -0.62
N GLN A 123 -15.51 2.92 -0.88
CA GLN A 123 -16.02 3.93 0.05
C GLN A 123 -16.74 3.27 1.23
N VAL A 124 -16.17 3.38 2.42
CA VAL A 124 -16.78 2.95 3.68
C VAL A 124 -16.66 4.03 4.76
N VAL A 125 -17.47 3.94 5.81
CA VAL A 125 -17.33 4.80 6.99
C VAL A 125 -16.23 4.27 7.91
N TYR A 126 -15.45 5.16 8.55
CA TYR A 126 -14.28 4.76 9.36
C TYR A 126 -14.61 3.77 10.50
N GLN A 127 -15.86 3.76 10.98
CA GLN A 127 -16.31 2.83 12.02
C GLN A 127 -16.18 1.37 11.57
N CYS A 128 -16.35 1.10 10.26
CA CYS A 128 -16.28 -0.24 9.71
C CYS A 128 -14.89 -0.88 9.85
N PRO A 129 -13.80 -0.28 9.29
CA PRO A 129 -12.46 -0.81 9.51
C PRO A 129 -12.05 -0.73 10.98
N LEU A 130 -12.53 0.24 11.76
CA LEU A 130 -12.27 0.29 13.21
C LEU A 130 -12.82 -0.95 13.93
N ALA A 131 -14.08 -1.32 13.69
CA ALA A 131 -14.71 -2.49 14.28
C ALA A 131 -13.99 -3.78 13.86
N LEU A 132 -13.60 -3.88 12.58
CA LEU A 132 -12.84 -5.02 12.06
C LEU A 132 -11.46 -5.15 12.73
N LEU A 133 -10.69 -4.06 12.82
CA LEU A 133 -9.38 -4.06 13.48
C LEU A 133 -9.48 -4.47 14.96
N GLN A 134 -10.52 -4.00 15.66
CA GLN A 134 -10.77 -4.38 17.05
C GLN A 134 -11.13 -5.86 17.18
N GLN A 135 -11.98 -6.38 16.29
CA GLN A 135 -12.39 -7.78 16.29
C GLN A 135 -11.22 -8.73 15.96
N LEU A 136 -10.41 -8.39 14.94
CA LEU A 136 -9.21 -9.16 14.60
C LEU A 136 -8.20 -9.20 15.74
N ASN A 137 -7.91 -8.06 16.38
CA ASN A 137 -7.00 -8.03 17.54
C ASN A 137 -7.56 -8.81 18.74
N LYS A 138 -8.88 -8.81 18.94
CA LYS A 138 -9.53 -9.59 19.99
C LYS A 138 -9.36 -11.09 19.77
N ASP A 139 -9.51 -11.56 18.53
CA ASP A 139 -9.56 -12.99 18.25
C ASP A 139 -8.16 -13.60 18.02
N PHE A 140 -7.23 -12.86 17.40
CA PHE A 140 -5.88 -13.33 17.10
C PHE A 140 -4.81 -12.83 18.07
N GLY A 141 -5.16 -11.86 18.91
CA GLY A 141 -4.28 -11.34 19.95
C GLY A 141 -3.24 -10.32 19.46
N PRO A 142 -2.36 -9.85 20.37
CA PRO A 142 -1.48 -8.71 20.11
C PRO A 142 -0.39 -8.97 19.06
N ASN A 143 -0.01 -10.24 18.86
CA ASN A 143 1.04 -10.62 17.91
C ASN A 143 0.56 -10.68 16.46
N PHE A 144 -0.76 -10.74 16.23
CA PHE A 144 -1.31 -10.75 14.88
C PHE A 144 -1.10 -9.39 14.22
N ILE A 145 -0.46 -9.39 13.05
CA ILE A 145 -0.03 -8.15 12.39
C ILE A 145 -1.21 -7.55 11.63
N LEU A 146 -1.51 -6.28 11.87
CA LEU A 146 -2.58 -5.56 11.17
C LEU A 146 -1.98 -4.36 10.44
N THR A 147 -2.11 -4.32 9.13
CA THR A 147 -1.61 -3.22 8.30
C THR A 147 -2.72 -2.70 7.41
N MET A 148 -2.51 -1.55 6.77
CA MET A 148 -3.42 -1.01 5.77
C MET A 148 -2.64 -0.43 4.60
N SER A 149 -3.27 -0.34 3.42
CA SER A 149 -2.65 0.21 2.21
C SER A 149 -3.32 1.51 1.73
N PRO A 150 -3.34 2.59 2.55
CA PRO A 150 -3.84 3.88 2.08
C PRO A 150 -3.09 4.34 0.84
N VAL A 151 -3.77 4.99 -0.09
CA VAL A 151 -3.04 5.75 -1.11
C VAL A 151 -2.29 6.90 -0.44
N ALA A 152 -1.09 7.26 -0.89
CA ALA A 152 -0.21 8.17 -0.14
C ALA A 152 -0.87 9.54 0.16
N SER A 153 -1.73 10.02 -0.74
CA SER A 153 -2.50 11.24 -0.57
C SER A 153 -3.47 11.19 0.62
N GLU A 154 -3.97 10.03 1.05
CA GLU A 154 -4.87 9.92 2.23
C GLU A 154 -4.16 10.16 3.56
N LEU A 155 -2.82 10.07 3.56
CA LEU A 155 -1.99 10.36 4.72
C LEU A 155 -1.49 11.82 4.75
N GLN A 156 -1.80 12.62 3.73
CA GLN A 156 -1.45 14.04 3.68
C GLN A 156 -2.39 14.89 4.57
N PRO A 157 -2.02 16.15 4.89
CA PRO A 157 -2.87 17.03 5.71
C PRO A 157 -4.30 17.20 5.18
N SER A 158 -4.45 17.34 3.87
CA SER A 158 -5.73 17.45 3.16
C SER A 158 -6.09 16.13 2.46
N GLY A 159 -6.12 15.05 3.25
CA GLY A 159 -6.17 13.69 2.71
C GLY A 159 -7.36 13.40 1.78
N SER A 160 -7.08 12.76 0.64
CA SER A 160 -8.07 12.36 -0.36
C SER A 160 -7.65 11.05 -1.02
N GLY A 161 -8.60 10.15 -1.25
CA GLY A 161 -8.32 8.86 -1.88
C GLY A 161 -9.55 7.96 -2.00
N LEU A 162 -9.32 6.66 -1.81
CA LEU A 162 -10.24 5.59 -2.21
C LEU A 162 -11.15 5.10 -1.07
N GLY A 163 -10.72 5.19 0.19
CA GLY A 163 -11.40 4.55 1.31
C GLY A 163 -12.66 5.26 1.81
N GLY A 164 -12.82 6.56 1.50
CA GLY A 164 -13.99 7.34 1.90
C GLY A 164 -14.00 7.82 3.35
N PHE A 165 -12.90 7.64 4.06
CA PHE A 165 -12.72 8.10 5.43
C PHE A 165 -11.33 8.70 5.67
N SER A 166 -11.15 9.36 6.82
CA SER A 166 -9.84 9.86 7.24
C SER A 166 -9.05 8.77 7.97
N TYR A 167 -7.91 8.36 7.40
CA TYR A 167 -6.94 7.47 8.05
C TYR A 167 -6.40 8.05 9.36
N LYS A 168 -6.26 9.38 9.45
CA LYS A 168 -5.85 10.06 10.68
C LYS A 168 -6.88 9.89 11.80
N THR A 169 -8.18 10.02 11.47
CA THR A 169 -9.27 9.72 12.41
C THR A 169 -9.26 8.25 12.81
N LEU A 170 -9.18 7.33 11.84
CA LEU A 170 -9.15 5.89 12.11
C LEU A 170 -7.99 5.53 13.04
N ASP A 171 -6.76 5.93 12.72
CA ASP A 171 -5.56 5.63 13.52
C ASP A 171 -5.63 6.21 14.93
N SER A 172 -6.25 7.39 15.09
CA SER A 172 -6.45 7.99 16.42
C SER A 172 -7.39 7.17 17.31
N LYS A 173 -8.33 6.41 16.71
CA LYS A 173 -9.31 5.58 17.42
C LYS A 173 -8.92 4.10 17.50
N ALA A 174 -8.12 3.63 16.54
CA ALA A 174 -7.67 2.26 16.43
C ALA A 174 -6.51 1.98 17.41
N THR A 175 -6.83 1.99 18.71
CA THR A 175 -5.87 1.81 19.80
C THR A 175 -6.17 0.58 20.64
N ALA A 176 -5.14 -0.09 21.13
CA ALA A 176 -5.24 -1.17 22.12
C ALA A 176 -4.00 -1.20 23.00
N SER A 177 -4.19 -1.26 24.32
CA SER A 177 -3.09 -1.32 25.30
C SER A 177 -2.23 -2.58 25.18
N SER A 178 -2.76 -3.64 24.55
CA SER A 178 -2.03 -4.88 24.29
C SER A 178 -0.99 -4.76 23.17
N LYS A 179 -0.98 -3.68 22.39
CA LYS A 179 -0.09 -3.49 21.23
C LYS A 179 1.17 -2.68 21.62
N PRO A 180 2.36 -2.98 21.06
CA PRO A 180 3.64 -2.35 21.44
C PRO A 180 3.69 -0.81 21.38
N ALA A 181 2.86 -0.17 20.54
CA ALA A 181 2.74 1.28 20.42
C ALA A 181 1.35 1.81 20.82
N GLY A 182 0.54 0.99 21.49
CA GLY A 182 -0.86 1.31 21.81
C GLY A 182 -1.78 1.38 20.58
N LYS A 183 -1.30 1.00 19.39
CA LYS A 183 -1.98 1.12 18.10
C LYS A 183 -2.34 -0.25 17.55
N LEU A 184 -3.57 -0.39 17.07
CA LEU A 184 -4.04 -1.62 16.42
C LEU A 184 -3.33 -1.83 15.08
N ILE A 185 -3.19 -0.76 14.30
CA ILE A 185 -2.50 -0.78 13.00
C ILE A 185 -1.00 -0.74 13.29
N ASN A 186 -0.26 -1.76 12.85
CA ASN A 186 1.19 -1.81 13.00
C ASN A 186 1.87 -0.74 12.12
N TRP A 187 1.58 -0.72 10.82
CA TRP A 187 2.04 0.32 9.88
C TRP A 187 1.10 0.46 8.67
N PHE A 188 1.35 1.50 7.87
CA PHE A 188 0.69 1.80 6.62
C PHE A 188 1.63 1.52 5.44
N ASN A 189 1.17 0.73 4.48
CA ASN A 189 1.78 0.50 3.18
C ASN A 189 1.31 1.61 2.22
N ALA A 190 1.85 2.82 2.37
CA ALA A 190 1.34 4.00 1.66
C ALA A 190 1.68 3.96 0.17
N GLN A 191 0.69 4.02 -0.71
CA GLN A 191 0.89 3.84 -2.16
C GLN A 191 1.38 5.15 -2.84
N PHE A 192 2.67 5.24 -3.20
CA PHE A 192 3.27 6.40 -3.88
C PHE A 192 3.30 6.25 -5.40
N TYR A 193 2.16 5.88 -5.97
CA TYR A 193 1.99 5.65 -7.41
C TYR A 193 0.54 5.95 -7.82
N ASN A 194 0.20 5.75 -9.10
CA ASN A 194 -1.14 5.99 -9.66
C ASN A 194 -1.69 7.41 -9.43
N GLY A 195 -0.81 8.41 -9.32
CA GLY A 195 -1.17 9.81 -9.10
C GLY A 195 -1.55 10.16 -7.65
N TRP A 196 -1.31 9.24 -6.73
CA TRP A 196 -1.57 9.45 -5.30
C TRP A 196 -0.36 9.90 -4.50
N GLY A 197 0.82 9.76 -5.08
CA GLY A 197 2.09 10.17 -4.50
C GLY A 197 3.24 9.95 -5.48
N ASP A 198 4.39 10.50 -5.12
CA ASP A 198 5.60 10.47 -5.94
C ASP A 198 6.75 9.79 -5.17
N ALA A 199 7.18 8.64 -5.67
CA ALA A 199 8.31 7.87 -5.12
C ALA A 199 9.69 8.32 -5.64
N SER A 200 9.76 9.28 -6.57
CA SER A 200 11.04 9.79 -7.10
C SER A 200 11.72 10.82 -6.20
N SER A 201 11.02 11.29 -5.15
CA SER A 201 11.55 12.25 -4.19
C SER A 201 11.10 11.95 -2.75
N THR A 202 11.78 12.53 -1.77
CA THR A 202 11.44 12.36 -0.34
C THR A 202 10.30 13.26 0.14
N SER A 203 9.81 14.15 -0.73
CA SER A 203 8.90 15.25 -0.38
C SER A 203 7.57 14.75 0.16
N GLY A 204 6.88 13.87 -0.59
CA GLY A 204 5.60 13.31 -0.21
C GLY A 204 5.66 12.52 1.10
N TYR A 205 6.70 11.68 1.27
CA TYR A 205 6.93 10.93 2.50
C TYR A 205 7.16 11.86 3.69
N THR A 206 8.02 12.87 3.52
CA THR A 206 8.32 13.85 4.58
C THR A 206 7.08 14.66 4.98
N SER A 207 6.19 14.97 4.05
CA SER A 207 4.91 15.62 4.34
C SER A 207 4.00 14.74 5.20
N ILE A 208 3.94 13.42 4.93
CA ILE A 208 3.19 12.47 5.77
C ILE A 208 3.74 12.46 7.20
N ILE A 209 5.05 12.42 7.37
CA ILE A 209 5.66 12.43 8.71
C ILE A 209 5.38 13.76 9.43
N LYS A 210 5.48 14.89 8.72
CA LYS A 210 5.09 16.22 9.25
C LYS A 210 3.61 16.31 9.61
N ASN A 211 2.74 15.51 8.97
CA ASN A 211 1.32 15.40 9.32
C ASN A 211 1.07 14.56 10.60
N GLY A 212 2.12 14.08 11.26
CA GLY A 212 2.06 13.42 12.58
C GLY A 212 2.07 11.90 12.54
N TYR A 213 2.31 11.28 11.38
CA TYR A 213 2.55 9.84 11.32
C TYR A 213 3.99 9.53 11.73
N ALA A 214 4.17 8.50 12.55
CA ALA A 214 5.51 8.04 12.91
C ALA A 214 6.17 7.37 11.69
N ALA A 215 7.43 7.72 11.40
CA ALA A 215 8.16 7.18 10.24
C ALA A 215 8.22 5.65 10.24
N ASN A 216 8.34 5.03 11.41
CA ASN A 216 8.42 3.57 11.54
C ASN A 216 7.05 2.87 11.37
N ARG A 217 5.99 3.64 11.11
CA ARG A 217 4.65 3.18 10.80
C ARG A 217 4.20 3.55 9.38
N VAL A 218 5.11 4.03 8.54
CA VAL A 218 4.84 4.35 7.13
C VAL A 218 5.89 3.68 6.25
N ALA A 219 5.50 2.61 5.58
CA ALA A 219 6.25 2.01 4.49
C ALA A 219 5.96 2.74 3.18
N MET A 220 6.99 3.02 2.39
CA MET A 220 6.87 3.64 1.07
C MET A 220 6.52 2.56 0.04
N GLY A 221 5.26 2.52 -0.40
CA GLY A 221 4.77 1.65 -1.46
C GLY A 221 5.20 2.15 -2.84
N ILE A 222 5.84 1.30 -3.63
CA ILE A 222 6.37 1.60 -4.97
C ILE A 222 5.98 0.51 -5.97
N LEU A 223 5.90 0.88 -7.25
CA LEU A 223 5.72 -0.10 -8.34
C LEU A 223 7.07 -0.75 -8.67
N ASP A 224 7.13 -2.07 -8.68
CA ASP A 224 8.34 -2.84 -9.00
C ASP A 224 8.45 -3.22 -10.49
N SER A 225 7.34 -3.15 -11.22
CA SER A 225 7.27 -3.13 -12.68
C SER A 225 6.34 -1.99 -13.17
N PRO A 226 6.56 -1.42 -14.36
CA PRO A 226 5.62 -0.47 -14.95
C PRO A 226 4.27 -1.10 -15.32
N ASN A 227 4.14 -2.43 -15.30
CA ASN A 227 2.90 -3.13 -15.64
C ASN A 227 1.90 -3.18 -14.48
N ASP A 228 2.35 -2.94 -13.25
CA ASP A 228 1.54 -3.19 -12.04
C ASP A 228 0.69 -1.98 -11.60
N GLY A 229 0.81 -0.87 -12.33
CA GLY A 229 0.05 0.34 -12.07
C GLY A 229 -0.14 1.18 -13.33
N GLY A 230 -1.05 2.14 -13.26
CA GLY A 230 -1.33 3.06 -14.37
C GLY A 230 -0.29 4.18 -14.50
N SER A 231 0.47 4.51 -13.46
CA SER A 231 1.55 5.51 -13.49
C SER A 231 2.39 5.49 -12.21
N GLY A 232 3.52 6.22 -12.22
CA GLY A 232 4.35 6.40 -11.03
C GLY A 232 5.45 5.35 -10.86
N PHE A 233 5.68 4.53 -11.88
CA PHE A 233 6.88 3.70 -11.96
C PHE A 233 8.11 4.56 -12.26
N TYR A 234 9.20 4.30 -11.56
CA TYR A 234 10.51 4.86 -11.83
C TYR A 234 11.56 3.75 -11.89
N PRO A 235 12.64 3.91 -12.67
CA PRO A 235 13.75 2.95 -12.68
C PRO A 235 14.33 2.75 -11.27
N ILE A 236 14.80 1.54 -10.98
CA ILE A 236 15.24 1.13 -9.63
C ILE A 236 16.29 2.07 -9.03
N ALA A 237 17.18 2.64 -9.84
CA ALA A 237 18.19 3.61 -9.39
C ALA A 237 17.57 4.87 -8.75
N THR A 238 16.41 5.31 -9.26
CA THR A 238 15.65 6.43 -8.68
C THR A 238 15.12 6.05 -7.30
N TYR A 239 14.52 4.87 -7.17
CA TYR A 239 14.03 4.39 -5.88
C TYR A 239 15.17 4.25 -4.87
N GLN A 240 16.31 3.66 -5.25
CA GLN A 240 17.47 3.54 -4.37
C GLN A 240 17.94 4.89 -3.85
N LYS A 241 18.01 5.92 -4.70
CA LYS A 241 18.37 7.29 -4.29
C LYS A 241 17.39 7.84 -3.27
N THR A 242 16.08 7.71 -3.51
CA THR A 242 15.04 8.16 -2.56
C THR A 242 15.13 7.40 -1.24
N ILE A 243 15.24 6.08 -1.28
CA ILE A 243 15.32 5.20 -0.10
C ILE A 243 16.55 5.54 0.74
N LYS A 244 17.73 5.67 0.13
CA LYS A 244 18.97 6.07 0.83
C LYS A 244 18.82 7.44 1.49
N SER A 245 18.13 8.38 0.83
CA SER A 245 17.85 9.72 1.39
C SER A 245 16.88 9.67 2.58
N LEU A 246 15.82 8.86 2.49
CA LEU A 246 14.88 8.65 3.60
C LEU A 246 15.56 7.93 4.77
N ARG A 247 16.37 6.89 4.50
CA ARG A 247 17.20 6.22 5.51
C ARG A 247 18.19 7.17 6.16
N SER A 248 18.82 8.06 5.39
CA SER A 248 19.68 9.12 5.96
C SER A 248 18.92 10.05 6.90
N THR A 249 17.66 10.35 6.59
CA THR A 249 16.85 11.34 7.33
C THR A 249 16.25 10.74 8.59
N TYR A 250 15.69 9.53 8.51
CA TYR A 250 14.93 8.90 9.59
C TYR A 250 15.67 7.74 10.27
N GLY A 251 16.84 7.34 9.77
CA GLY A 251 17.64 6.25 10.31
C GLY A 251 16.87 4.93 10.38
N THR A 252 16.99 4.26 11.53
CA THR A 252 16.25 3.02 11.84
C THR A 252 14.75 3.24 12.02
N SER A 253 14.31 4.51 12.12
CA SER A 253 12.88 4.84 12.18
C SER A 253 12.24 4.94 10.80
N PHE A 254 12.97 4.86 9.69
CA PHE A 254 12.31 4.76 8.38
C PHE A 254 11.51 3.45 8.30
N GLY A 255 10.22 3.55 7.99
CA GLY A 255 9.28 2.42 7.93
C GLY A 255 9.44 1.48 6.73
N ASP A 256 10.53 1.65 5.97
CA ASP A 256 10.94 0.78 4.87
C ASP A 256 10.08 0.91 3.61
N VAL A 257 10.22 -0.06 2.70
CA VAL A 257 9.62 -0.08 1.37
C VAL A 257 8.76 -1.32 1.20
N VAL A 258 7.69 -1.19 0.40
CA VAL A 258 6.91 -2.33 -0.06
C VAL A 258 6.72 -2.24 -1.58
N GLY A 259 7.02 -3.32 -2.30
CA GLY A 259 6.87 -3.42 -3.75
C GLY A 259 5.55 -4.06 -4.16
N TRP A 260 4.96 -3.52 -5.22
CA TRP A 260 3.77 -4.00 -5.93
C TRP A 260 4.12 -4.15 -7.43
N GLU A 261 4.20 -5.35 -8.01
CA GLU A 261 4.22 -6.68 -7.35
C GLU A 261 5.21 -7.72 -7.91
N TYR A 262 5.57 -8.72 -7.10
CA TYR A 262 6.82 -9.48 -7.27
C TYR A 262 6.99 -10.28 -8.58
N TRP A 263 5.93 -10.71 -9.27
CA TRP A 263 6.03 -11.70 -10.37
C TRP A 263 6.88 -11.25 -11.56
N ASP A 264 6.86 -9.95 -11.90
CA ASP A 264 7.63 -9.34 -12.99
C ASP A 264 8.50 -8.17 -12.50
N ALA A 265 8.71 -8.05 -11.18
CA ALA A 265 9.57 -7.05 -10.59
C ALA A 265 10.94 -6.97 -11.29
N GLY A 266 11.37 -5.75 -11.64
CA GLY A 266 12.65 -5.50 -12.29
C GLY A 266 12.69 -5.81 -13.80
N ILE A 267 11.56 -6.09 -14.46
CA ILE A 267 11.51 -6.35 -15.91
C ILE A 267 12.05 -5.18 -16.78
N LYS A 268 12.09 -3.96 -16.23
CA LYS A 268 12.71 -2.79 -16.87
C LYS A 268 14.05 -2.36 -16.28
N ASP A 269 14.56 -3.09 -15.30
CA ASP A 269 15.78 -2.77 -14.56
C ASP A 269 16.96 -3.72 -14.90
N ASN A 270 16.85 -4.44 -16.03
CA ASN A 270 17.80 -5.47 -16.49
C ASN A 270 17.95 -6.67 -15.54
N ASP A 271 17.00 -6.90 -14.64
CA ASP A 271 16.96 -8.09 -13.82
C ASP A 271 16.56 -9.31 -14.65
N THR A 272 17.22 -10.44 -14.39
CA THR A 272 16.88 -11.73 -15.01
C THR A 272 15.79 -12.45 -14.21
N TYR A 273 15.78 -12.24 -12.89
CA TYR A 273 14.85 -12.86 -11.96
C TYR A 273 14.28 -11.82 -10.99
N PRO A 274 12.98 -11.88 -10.65
CA PRO A 274 12.36 -10.83 -9.84
C PRO A 274 12.93 -10.65 -8.42
N TYR A 275 13.56 -11.69 -7.84
CA TYR A 275 14.20 -11.56 -6.53
C TYR A 275 15.37 -10.56 -6.54
N GLN A 276 16.00 -10.32 -7.70
CA GLN A 276 17.12 -9.37 -7.83
C GLN A 276 16.68 -7.93 -7.59
N TRP A 277 15.47 -7.58 -8.03
CA TRP A 277 14.84 -6.30 -7.70
C TRP A 277 14.68 -6.16 -6.19
N THR A 278 14.13 -7.20 -5.55
CA THR A 278 13.93 -7.20 -4.08
C THR A 278 15.25 -7.11 -3.33
N GLN A 279 16.29 -7.80 -3.79
CA GLN A 279 17.64 -7.72 -3.24
C GLN A 279 18.24 -6.32 -3.35
N THR A 280 18.03 -5.65 -4.48
CA THR A 280 18.55 -4.31 -4.72
C THR A 280 17.86 -3.28 -3.82
N ILE A 281 16.55 -3.39 -3.63
CA ILE A 281 15.79 -2.56 -2.69
C ILE A 281 16.17 -2.87 -1.24
N GLY A 282 16.28 -4.14 -0.87
CA GLY A 282 16.71 -4.58 0.46
C GLY A 282 18.09 -4.02 0.81
N THR A 283 19.03 -4.08 -0.12
CA THR A 283 20.37 -3.46 0.01
C THR A 283 20.28 -1.95 0.29
N ALA A 284 19.48 -1.22 -0.49
CA ALA A 284 19.32 0.22 -0.29
C ALA A 284 18.64 0.58 1.04
N SER A 285 17.79 -0.32 1.55
CA SER A 285 17.06 -0.10 2.79
C SER A 285 17.87 -0.48 4.03
N PHE A 286 18.56 -1.63 4.03
CA PHE A 286 19.12 -2.18 5.26
C PHE A 286 20.64 -2.04 5.39
N ASN A 287 21.37 -1.81 4.29
CA ASN A 287 22.81 -1.60 4.42
C ASN A 287 23.07 -0.27 5.10
N LYS A 288 23.75 -0.32 6.25
CA LYS A 288 24.45 0.85 6.79
C LYS A 288 25.40 1.31 5.70
N ARG A 289 25.48 2.62 5.45
CA ARG A 289 26.44 3.17 4.48
C ARG A 289 27.81 2.52 4.66
N ASP A 290 28.38 2.04 3.57
CA ASP A 290 29.81 2.14 3.39
C ASP A 290 30.10 3.64 3.36
N VAL A 291 30.68 4.15 4.45
CA VAL A 291 31.17 5.53 4.56
C VAL A 291 32.51 5.58 3.84
N GLU A 292 32.51 5.30 2.54
CA GLU A 292 33.64 5.44 1.65
C GLU A 292 33.05 5.83 0.29
N ASP A 293 32.79 7.12 0.10
CA ASP A 293 33.15 7.86 -1.11
C ASP A 293 32.54 9.27 -1.09
N GLU A 294 33.46 10.24 -1.16
CA GLU A 294 33.32 11.67 -1.44
C GLU A 294 32.77 12.57 -0.31
N GLU A 295 33.66 12.79 0.67
CA GLU A 295 33.78 14.09 1.34
C GLU A 295 34.01 15.18 0.27
N GLU A 296 32.94 15.86 -0.14
CA GLU A 296 33.04 17.27 -0.48
C GLU A 296 32.41 18.05 0.68
N ASP A 297 33.26 18.81 1.37
CA ASP A 297 32.94 19.67 2.51
C ASP A 297 31.65 20.47 2.29
N ALA A 298 30.56 20.03 2.90
CA ALA A 298 29.36 20.84 3.10
C ALA A 298 29.12 20.97 4.61
N GLU A 299 29.82 21.94 5.18
CA GLU A 299 29.60 22.56 6.47
C GLU A 299 28.10 22.50 6.86
N LEU A 300 27.79 21.84 7.98
CA LEU A 300 26.47 21.81 8.60
C LEU A 300 26.14 23.20 9.15
N VAL A 301 25.81 24.13 8.26
CA VAL A 301 25.20 25.41 8.64
C VAL A 301 23.72 25.17 8.81
N GLU A 302 23.26 25.32 10.05
CA GLU A 302 21.88 25.47 10.46
C GLU A 302 21.20 26.59 9.63
N ARG A 303 20.68 26.24 8.44
CA ARG A 303 19.94 27.18 7.61
C ARG A 303 18.56 27.39 8.21
N GLN A 304 18.41 28.52 8.88
CA GLN A 304 17.14 29.18 9.11
C GLN A 304 16.28 29.14 7.83
N ILE A 305 15.13 28.48 7.93
CA ILE A 305 14.13 28.39 6.86
C ILE A 305 13.48 29.78 6.70
N PRO A 306 13.48 30.42 5.52
CA PRO A 306 12.79 31.68 5.33
C PRO A 306 11.28 31.47 5.33
N SER A 307 10.58 32.44 5.92
CA SER A 307 9.14 32.54 6.01
C SER A 307 8.45 32.71 4.65
N LEU A 308 7.31 32.02 4.53
CA LEU A 308 6.05 32.38 3.83
C LEU A 308 6.10 32.73 2.34
N THR A 309 5.58 31.79 1.53
CA THR A 309 4.81 32.08 0.32
C THR A 309 3.32 31.73 0.56
N PRO A 310 2.35 32.41 -0.08
CA PRO A 310 0.93 32.08 0.08
C PRO A 310 0.54 30.81 -0.70
N ALA A 311 -0.13 29.89 -0.01
CA ALA A 311 -1.02 28.81 -0.47
C ALA A 311 -0.78 28.21 -1.88
N GLY A 312 0.14 27.24 -1.95
CA GLY A 312 0.15 26.17 -2.95
C GLY A 312 0.51 24.88 -2.22
N ASP A 313 -0.29 23.83 -2.38
CA ASP A 313 -0.14 22.57 -1.64
C ASP A 313 1.26 21.97 -1.86
N PRO A 314 2.11 21.83 -0.83
CA PRO A 314 3.50 21.36 -0.99
C PRO A 314 3.60 19.86 -1.31
N THR A 315 2.49 19.16 -1.52
CA THR A 315 2.43 17.72 -1.78
C THR A 315 2.68 17.40 -3.26
N SER A 316 3.74 16.65 -3.56
CA SER A 316 3.93 16.02 -4.87
C SER A 316 2.99 14.82 -5.00
N TYR A 317 1.93 14.95 -5.80
CA TYR A 317 0.94 13.90 -6.06
C TYR A 317 1.43 12.86 -7.09
N GLY A 318 2.62 13.02 -7.66
CA GLY A 318 3.12 12.13 -8.71
C GLY A 318 2.35 12.21 -10.02
N PRO A 319 2.75 11.43 -11.03
CA PRO A 319 2.10 11.41 -12.34
C PRO A 319 0.72 10.75 -12.25
N SER A 320 -0.25 11.26 -13.01
CA SER A 320 -1.58 10.64 -13.16
C SER A 320 -1.55 9.46 -14.14
N PRO A 321 -2.35 8.39 -13.93
CA PRO A 321 -2.58 7.36 -14.95
C PRO A 321 -3.23 7.89 -16.22
N TRP A 322 -3.90 9.05 -16.12
CA TRP A 322 -4.72 9.64 -17.17
C TRP A 322 -4.25 11.06 -17.49
N PRO A 323 -3.00 11.28 -17.93
CA PRO A 323 -2.36 12.60 -17.92
C PRO A 323 -3.09 13.63 -18.79
N ALA A 324 -3.59 13.23 -19.97
CA ALA A 324 -4.34 14.11 -20.85
C ALA A 324 -5.70 14.51 -20.25
N LEU A 325 -6.44 13.56 -19.67
CA LEU A 325 -7.74 13.81 -19.05
C LEU A 325 -7.61 14.63 -17.77
N ALA A 326 -6.60 14.32 -16.94
CA ALA A 326 -6.31 15.07 -15.73
C ALA A 326 -5.97 16.53 -16.06
N SER A 327 -5.14 16.76 -17.09
CA SER A 327 -4.82 18.11 -17.58
C SER A 327 -6.07 18.84 -18.07
N LYS A 328 -7.00 18.15 -18.75
CA LYS A 328 -8.28 18.73 -19.20
C LYS A 328 -9.15 19.20 -18.03
N LEU A 329 -9.28 18.38 -16.97
CA LEU A 329 -10.04 18.73 -15.77
C LEU A 329 -9.36 19.86 -14.97
N VAL A 330 -8.03 19.83 -14.83
CA VAL A 330 -7.27 20.89 -14.16
C VAL A 330 -7.40 22.22 -14.91
N GLY A 331 -7.34 22.19 -16.24
CA GLY A 331 -7.58 23.36 -17.09
C GLY A 331 -8.98 23.96 -16.92
N ALA A 332 -9.96 23.16 -16.47
CA ALA A 332 -11.30 23.60 -16.12
C ALA A 332 -11.46 24.01 -14.65
N GLY A 333 -10.36 24.11 -13.89
CA GLY A 333 -10.34 24.58 -12.50
C GLY A 333 -10.51 23.48 -11.43
N VAL A 334 -10.50 22.21 -11.81
CA VAL A 334 -10.53 21.09 -10.85
C VAL A 334 -9.16 20.94 -10.18
N LEU A 335 -9.12 20.75 -8.86
CA LEU A 335 -7.87 20.45 -8.16
C LEU A 335 -7.25 19.16 -8.70
N GLN A 336 -5.92 19.13 -8.87
CA GLN A 336 -5.20 17.99 -9.44
C GLN A 336 -5.56 16.66 -8.77
N ILE A 337 -5.52 16.61 -7.43
CA ILE A 337 -5.82 15.38 -6.69
C ILE A 337 -7.30 14.96 -6.81
N ALA A 338 -8.22 15.91 -6.97
CA ALA A 338 -9.63 15.62 -7.22
C ALA A 338 -9.83 15.06 -8.64
N ALA A 339 -9.13 15.60 -9.63
CA ALA A 339 -9.14 15.08 -11.00
C ALA A 339 -8.56 13.66 -11.07
N VAL A 340 -7.40 13.41 -10.45
CA VAL A 340 -6.79 12.07 -10.34
C VAL A 340 -7.77 11.10 -9.67
N ARG A 341 -8.34 11.48 -8.53
CA ARG A 341 -9.31 10.64 -7.82
C ARG A 341 -10.50 10.27 -8.68
N ALA A 342 -11.10 11.25 -9.34
CA ALA A 342 -12.27 11.03 -10.17
C ALA A 342 -11.97 10.08 -11.33
N LEU A 343 -10.83 10.28 -12.00
CA LEU A 343 -10.41 9.44 -13.13
C LEU A 343 -9.98 8.04 -12.71
N ASN A 344 -9.36 7.87 -11.54
CA ASN A 344 -9.04 6.54 -11.02
C ASN A 344 -10.32 5.76 -10.66
N ILE A 345 -11.30 6.40 -10.01
CA ILE A 345 -12.59 5.77 -9.68
C ILE A 345 -13.37 5.41 -10.95
N SER A 346 -13.33 6.25 -11.98
CA SER A 346 -14.07 6.03 -13.23
C SER A 346 -13.27 5.23 -14.28
N ASN A 347 -12.07 4.76 -13.94
CA ASN A 347 -11.17 4.09 -14.87
C ASN A 347 -10.97 4.87 -16.19
N GLY A 348 -10.74 6.18 -16.08
CA GLY A 348 -10.52 7.06 -17.22
C GLY A 348 -11.79 7.48 -17.97
N ASP A 349 -12.99 7.02 -17.59
CA ASP A 349 -14.23 7.54 -18.16
C ASP A 349 -14.47 8.98 -17.70
N LEU A 350 -14.43 9.93 -18.64
CA LEU A 350 -14.58 11.35 -18.35
C LEU A 350 -15.99 11.69 -17.85
N HIS A 351 -17.03 11.01 -18.35
CA HIS A 351 -18.39 11.25 -17.87
C HIS A 351 -18.57 10.76 -16.45
N GLY A 352 -18.09 9.55 -16.14
CA GLY A 352 -18.01 9.03 -14.78
C GLY A 352 -17.20 9.94 -13.85
N ALA A 353 -16.06 10.44 -14.31
CA ALA A 353 -15.22 11.36 -13.53
C ALA A 353 -15.96 12.68 -13.20
N LEU A 354 -16.65 13.29 -14.18
CA LEU A 354 -17.47 14.47 -13.94
C LEU A 354 -18.61 14.17 -12.94
N GLY A 355 -19.21 12.97 -13.02
CA GLY A 355 -20.19 12.49 -12.05
C GLY A 355 -19.62 12.40 -10.62
N VAL A 356 -18.43 11.83 -10.45
CA VAL A 356 -17.72 11.76 -9.16
C VAL A 356 -17.41 13.15 -8.60
N LEU A 357 -17.12 14.12 -9.47
CA LEU A 357 -16.85 15.50 -9.10
C LEU A 357 -18.12 16.34 -8.85
N GLY A 358 -19.30 15.81 -9.17
CA GLY A 358 -20.55 16.57 -9.12
C GLY A 358 -20.62 17.70 -10.15
N LEU A 359 -19.91 17.56 -11.27
CA LEU A 359 -19.81 18.57 -12.32
C LEU A 359 -20.73 18.26 -13.51
N PRO A 360 -21.20 19.28 -14.26
CA PRO A 360 -22.02 19.08 -15.46
C PRO A 360 -21.29 18.25 -16.53
N THR A 361 -22.00 17.35 -17.20
CA THR A 361 -21.41 16.49 -18.26
C THR A 361 -20.97 17.26 -19.51
N ASN A 362 -21.46 18.49 -19.70
CA ASN A 362 -21.08 19.37 -20.80
C ASN A 362 -19.95 20.35 -20.46
N LEU A 363 -19.38 20.30 -19.24
CA LEU A 363 -18.38 21.24 -18.74
C LEU A 363 -17.17 21.38 -19.67
N LEU A 364 -16.80 20.29 -20.35
CA LEU A 364 -15.55 20.16 -21.07
C LEU A 364 -15.70 20.23 -22.60
N GLY A 365 -16.89 20.61 -23.09
CA GLY A 365 -17.25 20.53 -24.51
C GLY A 365 -17.36 19.07 -24.98
N GLY A 366 -18.40 18.76 -25.75
CA GLY A 366 -18.57 17.43 -26.36
C GLY A 366 -17.42 17.02 -27.27
#